data_AF-A0A1W9TNC3-F1
#
_entry.id   AF-A0A1W9TNC3-F1
#
_cell.length_a   1.000
_cell.length_b   1.000
_cell.length_c   1.000
_cell.angle_alpha   90.00
_cell.angle_beta   90.00
_cell.angle_gamma   90.00
#
_symmetry.space_group_name_H-M   'P 1'
#
loop_
_entity.id
_entity.type
_entity.pdbx_description
1 polymer ?
#
loop_
_entity_poly.entity_id
_entity_poly.type
_entity_poly.pdbx_seq_one_letter_code
_entity_poly.pdbx_strand_id
1 'polypeptide(L)'
;GEYTEELDKIIENVILTAGLVGGIGGEACRAVAAHALNNGFTVIPEIYRKNLHGEVVGFGNIVQMILDKKEEKEIKNVIKFYKDIDARCSLQDLGYNDLSQRDEEAVINRALYKGDTMWNLPYVVTYDELKDAIKKANELTTKRKG
;
A
#
# COMPACT_ATOMS: atom_id res chain seq x y z
N GLY A 1 3.01 17.61 25.93
CA GLY A 1 3.85 17.25 24.78
C GLY A 1 4.42 18.52 24.24
N GLU A 2 5.72 18.55 23.97
CA GLU A 2 6.36 19.72 23.35
C GLU A 2 6.03 19.75 21.86
N TYR A 3 5.62 20.93 21.40
CA TYR A 3 5.32 21.22 20.00
C TYR A 3 6.62 21.64 19.34
N THR A 4 7.05 20.96 18.28
CA THR A 4 8.32 21.24 17.59
C THR A 4 8.07 21.56 16.12
N GLU A 5 8.98 22.31 15.49
CA GLU A 5 8.89 22.61 14.05
C GLU A 5 8.88 21.33 13.20
N GLU A 6 9.52 20.25 13.64
CA GLU A 6 9.51 18.96 12.95
C GLU A 6 8.12 18.33 12.96
N LEU A 7 7.39 18.45 14.08
CA LEU A 7 6.00 17.98 14.16
C LEU A 7 5.09 18.81 13.24
N ASP A 8 5.26 20.13 13.19
CA ASP A 8 4.52 20.99 12.26
C ASP A 8 4.79 20.61 10.81
N LYS A 9 6.06 20.43 10.43
CA LYS A 9 6.44 20.01 9.07
C LYS A 9 5.86 18.63 8.71
N ILE A 10 5.78 17.69 9.66
CA ILE A 10 5.16 16.38 9.41
C ILE A 10 3.64 16.53 9.25
N ILE A 11 2.98 17.29 10.11
CA ILE A 11 1.52 17.50 10.04
C ILE A 11 1.15 18.25 8.76
N GLU A 12 1.86 19.33 8.43
CA GLU A 12 1.69 20.07 7.19
C GLU A 12 1.93 19.17 5.98
N ASN A 13 3.04 18.43 5.93
CA ASN A 13 3.29 17.54 4.80
C ASN A 13 2.26 16.41 4.70
N VAL A 14 1.87 15.77 5.80
CA VAL A 14 0.91 14.64 5.75
C VAL A 14 -0.50 15.13 5.44
N ILE A 15 -0.99 16.15 6.14
CA ILE A 15 -2.37 16.63 6.01
C ILE A 15 -2.53 17.54 4.80
N LEU A 16 -1.68 18.56 4.65
CA LEU A 16 -1.80 19.49 3.51
C LEU A 16 -1.43 18.78 2.21
N THR A 17 -0.35 17.99 2.14
CA THR A 17 -0.02 17.30 0.86
C THR A 17 -1.05 16.25 0.51
N ALA A 18 -1.57 15.47 1.46
CA ALA A 18 -2.66 14.53 1.15
C ALA A 18 -3.93 15.27 0.70
N GLY A 19 -4.26 16.40 1.34
CA GLY A 19 -5.35 17.28 0.91
C GLY A 19 -5.11 17.94 -0.45
N LEU A 20 -3.88 18.29 -0.78
CA LEU A 20 -3.47 18.92 -2.04
C LEU A 20 -3.45 17.92 -3.19
N VAL A 21 -2.93 16.70 -2.95
CA VAL A 21 -2.93 15.58 -3.91
C VAL A 21 -4.37 15.13 -4.17
N GLY A 22 -5.20 15.01 -3.13
CA GLY A 22 -6.61 14.64 -3.24
C GLY A 22 -7.50 15.75 -3.81
N GLY A 23 -7.16 17.03 -3.58
CA GLY A 23 -7.97 18.19 -3.94
C GLY A 23 -7.57 18.90 -5.23
N ILE A 24 -6.27 19.14 -5.47
CA ILE A 24 -5.74 19.90 -6.61
C ILE A 24 -5.28 18.99 -7.75
N GLY A 25 -4.78 17.79 -7.42
CA GLY A 25 -4.23 16.85 -8.41
C GLY A 25 -5.26 16.16 -9.33
N GLY A 26 -6.56 16.30 -9.06
CA GLY A 26 -7.64 15.78 -9.92
C GLY A 26 -7.53 14.28 -10.22
N GLU A 27 -8.07 13.84 -11.37
CA GLU A 27 -7.94 12.45 -11.86
C GLU A 27 -6.49 12.04 -12.15
N ALA A 28 -5.59 12.99 -12.41
CA ALA A 28 -4.20 12.74 -12.79
C ALA A 28 -3.27 12.40 -11.61
N CYS A 29 -3.64 12.74 -10.38
CA CYS A 29 -2.92 12.36 -9.15
C CYS A 29 -3.68 11.35 -8.30
N ARG A 30 -4.79 10.80 -8.79
CA ARG A 30 -5.58 9.84 -8.02
C ARG A 30 -4.75 8.60 -7.74
N ALA A 31 -4.82 8.18 -6.48
CA ALA A 31 -4.83 6.79 -6.04
C ALA A 31 -4.80 5.78 -7.21
N VAL A 32 -3.75 4.97 -7.23
CA VAL A 32 -3.45 3.93 -8.23
C VAL A 32 -3.45 2.56 -7.51
N ALA A 33 -2.60 1.60 -7.91
CA ALA A 33 -2.59 0.24 -7.34
C ALA A 33 -2.55 0.20 -5.80
N ALA A 34 -1.79 1.09 -5.14
CA ALA A 34 -1.69 1.09 -3.69
C ALA A 34 -3.04 1.28 -2.97
N HIS A 35 -3.88 2.18 -3.48
CA HIS A 35 -5.20 2.45 -2.91
C HIS A 35 -6.24 1.43 -3.36
N ALA A 36 -6.12 0.91 -4.58
CA ALA A 36 -6.96 -0.17 -5.07
C ALA A 36 -6.79 -1.42 -4.19
N LEU A 37 -5.55 -1.71 -3.80
CA LEU A 37 -5.24 -2.80 -2.88
C LEU A 37 -5.74 -2.51 -1.46
N ASN A 38 -5.59 -1.27 -0.96
CA ASN A 38 -6.22 -0.86 0.30
C ASN A 38 -7.74 -1.12 0.27
N ASN A 39 -8.43 -0.75 -0.82
CA ASN A 39 -9.84 -1.01 -1.01
C ASN A 39 -10.14 -2.52 -1.05
N GLY A 40 -9.27 -3.31 -1.69
CA GLY A 40 -9.30 -4.76 -1.67
C GLY A 40 -9.29 -5.32 -0.24
N PHE A 41 -8.37 -4.86 0.60
CA PHE A 41 -8.26 -5.32 1.99
C PHE A 41 -9.46 -4.97 2.88
N THR A 42 -10.29 -4.00 2.48
CA THR A 42 -11.53 -3.65 3.23
C THR A 42 -12.59 -4.75 3.21
N VAL A 43 -12.50 -5.74 2.31
CA VAL A 43 -13.46 -6.86 2.25
C VAL A 43 -13.36 -7.80 3.44
N ILE A 44 -12.34 -7.63 4.30
CA ILE A 44 -12.12 -8.38 5.53
C ILE A 44 -12.09 -7.38 6.72
N PRO A 45 -13.26 -6.84 7.14
CA PRO A 45 -13.34 -5.70 8.05
C PRO A 45 -12.72 -5.95 9.43
N GLU A 46 -12.73 -7.20 9.90
CA GLU A 46 -12.17 -7.63 11.18
C GLU A 46 -10.65 -7.55 11.25
N ILE A 47 -9.96 -7.65 10.11
CA ILE A 47 -8.53 -7.40 10.00
C ILE A 47 -8.30 -5.91 9.72
N TYR A 48 -9.04 -5.34 8.76
CA TYR A 48 -8.83 -3.95 8.31
C TYR A 48 -8.94 -2.93 9.44
N ARG A 49 -9.94 -3.07 10.34
CA ARG A 49 -10.16 -2.13 11.46
C ARG A 49 -9.04 -2.09 12.50
N LYS A 50 -8.12 -3.06 12.50
CA LYS A 50 -6.96 -3.11 13.41
C LYS A 50 -5.73 -2.40 12.83
N ASN A 51 -5.82 -1.91 11.59
CA ASN A 51 -4.72 -1.27 10.89
C ASN A 51 -5.03 0.21 10.63
N LEU A 52 -3.98 1.03 10.65
CA LEU A 52 -4.08 2.40 10.16
C LEU A 52 -4.14 2.38 8.65
N HIS A 53 -4.91 3.30 8.06
CA HIS A 53 -5.03 3.44 6.60
C HIS A 53 -3.65 3.57 5.92
N GLY A 54 -2.76 4.39 6.50
CA GLY A 54 -1.41 4.60 5.99
C GLY A 54 -0.52 3.37 6.00
N GLU A 55 -0.72 2.42 6.91
CA GLU A 55 0.04 1.16 6.96
C GLU A 55 -0.37 0.23 5.83
N VAL A 56 -1.68 0.11 5.58
CA VAL A 56 -2.23 -0.69 4.48
C VAL A 56 -1.82 -0.09 3.13
N VAL A 57 -1.94 1.24 2.98
CA VAL A 57 -1.47 1.95 1.79
C VAL A 57 0.05 1.84 1.62
N GLY A 58 0.81 1.85 2.72
CA GLY A 58 2.26 1.64 2.73
C GLY A 58 2.66 0.31 2.11
N PHE A 59 1.99 -0.79 2.49
CA PHE A 59 2.18 -2.08 1.82
C PHE A 59 1.77 -2.02 0.34
N GLY A 60 0.64 -1.37 0.04
CA GLY A 60 0.18 -1.14 -1.32
C GLY A 60 1.18 -0.42 -2.22
N ASN A 61 1.94 0.55 -1.68
CA ASN A 61 3.00 1.24 -2.42
C ASN A 61 4.11 0.28 -2.86
N ILE A 62 4.49 -0.68 -2.02
CA ILE A 62 5.51 -1.68 -2.35
C ILE A 62 5.02 -2.58 -3.49
N VAL A 63 3.76 -3.03 -3.42
CA VAL A 63 3.12 -3.81 -4.49
C VAL A 63 3.11 -3.02 -5.79
N GLN A 64 2.75 -1.74 -5.74
CA GLN A 64 2.74 -0.88 -6.91
C GLN A 64 4.13 -0.69 -7.53
N MET A 65 5.17 -0.49 -6.71
CA MET A 65 6.55 -0.39 -7.24
C MET A 65 6.98 -1.66 -7.98
N ILE A 66 6.48 -2.84 -7.55
CA ILE A 66 6.74 -4.11 -8.24
C ILE A 66 6.01 -4.16 -9.58
N LEU A 67 4.73 -3.74 -9.62
CA LEU A 67 3.95 -3.66 -10.86
C LEU A 67 4.58 -2.65 -11.85
N ASP A 68 5.10 -1.53 -11.34
CA ASP A 68 5.86 -0.52 -12.10
C ASP A 68 7.26 -1.00 -12.51
N LYS A 69 7.64 -2.23 -12.18
CA LYS A 69 8.94 -2.85 -12.48
C LYS A 69 10.12 -1.99 -12.01
N LYS A 70 9.98 -1.35 -10.84
CA LYS A 70 11.06 -0.60 -10.20
C LYS A 70 12.22 -1.53 -9.83
N GLU A 71 13.41 -0.96 -9.81
CA GLU A 71 14.62 -1.67 -9.41
C GLU A 71 14.49 -2.17 -7.97
N GLU A 72 14.89 -3.42 -7.72
CA GLU A 72 14.76 -4.02 -6.39
C GLU A 72 15.50 -3.21 -5.31
N LYS A 73 16.58 -2.52 -5.69
CA LYS A 73 17.32 -1.60 -4.81
C LYS A 73 16.44 -0.44 -4.32
N GLU A 74 15.62 0.15 -5.20
CA GLU A 74 14.72 1.25 -4.83
C GLU A 74 13.62 0.75 -3.89
N ILE A 75 13.03 -0.41 -4.21
CA ILE A 75 12.02 -1.05 -3.35
C ILE A 75 12.59 -1.33 -1.96
N LYS A 76 13.81 -1.88 -1.88
CA LYS A 76 14.51 -2.14 -0.62
C LYS A 76 14.81 -0.87 0.17
N ASN A 77 15.10 0.26 -0.48
CA ASN A 77 15.30 1.53 0.20
C ASN A 77 14.00 2.03 0.86
N VAL A 78 12.85 1.90 0.18
CA VAL A 78 11.54 2.24 0.74
C VAL A 78 11.20 1.31 1.91
N ILE A 79 11.41 0.00 1.76
CA ILE A 79 11.20 -0.98 2.85
C ILE A 79 12.09 -0.65 4.05
N LYS A 80 13.36 -0.26 3.82
CA LYS A 80 14.25 0.16 4.88
C LYS A 80 13.71 1.40 5.60
N PHE A 81 13.26 2.41 4.85
CA PHE A 81 12.67 3.62 5.43
C PHE A 81 11.46 3.29 6.30
N TYR A 82 10.53 2.44 5.83
CA TYR A 82 9.40 1.98 6.65
C TYR A 82 9.85 1.29 7.95
N LYS A 83 10.89 0.46 7.90
CA LYS A 83 11.47 -0.16 9.09
C LYS A 83 12.12 0.86 10.03
N ASP A 84 12.81 1.86 9.50
CA ASP A 84 13.49 2.90 10.29
C ASP A 84 12.48 3.78 11.08
N ILE A 85 11.23 3.88 10.61
CA ILE A 85 10.13 4.58 11.29
C ILE A 85 9.14 3.65 12.02
N ASP A 86 9.49 2.37 12.18
CA ASP A 86 8.67 1.32 12.81
C ASP A 86 7.27 1.12 12.17
N ALA A 87 7.17 1.39 10.86
CA ALA A 87 5.93 1.20 10.12
C ALA A 87 5.73 -0.27 9.71
N ARG A 88 4.54 -0.79 10.02
CA ARG A 88 4.08 -2.12 9.61
C ARG A 88 3.89 -2.17 8.09
N CYS A 89 4.62 -3.05 7.41
CA CYS A 89 4.62 -3.11 5.95
C CYS A 89 4.74 -4.53 5.37
N SER A 90 4.33 -5.56 6.11
CA SER A 90 4.18 -6.94 5.59
C SER A 90 2.75 -7.45 5.81
N LEU A 91 2.35 -8.51 5.09
CA LEU A 91 1.06 -9.15 5.36
C LEU A 91 1.00 -9.71 6.79
N GLN A 92 2.14 -10.17 7.32
CA GLN A 92 2.24 -10.61 8.70
C GLN A 92 1.97 -9.47 9.70
N ASP A 93 2.60 -8.31 9.51
CA ASP A 93 2.41 -7.16 10.41
C ASP A 93 0.98 -6.61 10.35
N LEU A 94 0.35 -6.70 9.18
CA LEU A 94 -1.03 -6.24 8.94
C LEU A 94 -2.09 -7.29 9.30
N GLY A 95 -1.70 -8.52 9.66
CA GLY A 95 -2.63 -9.60 10.04
C GLY A 95 -3.27 -10.36 8.87
N TYR A 96 -2.74 -10.22 7.66
CA TYR A 96 -3.20 -10.86 6.42
C TYR A 96 -2.33 -12.06 5.97
N ASN A 97 -1.47 -12.61 6.85
CA ASN A 97 -0.56 -13.71 6.47
C ASN A 97 -1.25 -15.07 6.24
N ASP A 98 -2.37 -15.30 6.94
CA ASP A 98 -3.05 -16.60 6.96
C ASP A 98 -4.43 -16.53 6.29
N LEU A 99 -4.54 -15.75 5.21
CA LEU A 99 -5.77 -15.66 4.44
C LEU A 99 -6.11 -17.00 3.79
N SER A 100 -7.40 -17.35 3.80
CA SER A 100 -7.88 -18.45 2.97
C SER A 100 -7.75 -18.06 1.50
N GLN A 101 -7.66 -19.06 0.60
CA GLN A 101 -7.65 -18.80 -0.84
C GLN A 101 -8.86 -17.96 -1.28
N ARG A 102 -10.02 -18.21 -0.68
CA ARG A 102 -11.24 -17.46 -0.96
C ARG A 102 -11.12 -15.98 -0.57
N ASP A 103 -10.49 -15.70 0.56
CA ASP A 103 -10.32 -14.33 1.05
C ASP A 103 -9.27 -13.58 0.22
N GLU A 104 -8.18 -14.26 -0.15
CA GLU A 104 -7.18 -13.73 -1.08
C GLU A 104 -7.82 -13.37 -2.43
N GLU A 105 -8.61 -14.30 -3.00
CA GLU A 105 -9.38 -14.07 -4.23
C GLU A 105 -10.34 -12.89 -4.08
N ALA A 106 -11.04 -12.76 -2.95
CA ALA A 106 -11.94 -11.64 -2.70
C ALA A 106 -11.21 -10.29 -2.67
N VAL A 107 -10.04 -10.22 -2.03
CA VAL A 107 -9.20 -9.02 -1.97
C VAL A 107 -8.73 -8.61 -3.36
N ILE A 108 -8.18 -9.55 -4.13
CA ILE A 108 -7.61 -9.28 -5.47
C ILE A 108 -8.74 -8.87 -6.44
N ASN A 109 -9.85 -9.61 -6.46
CA ASN A 109 -10.99 -9.27 -7.32
C ASN A 109 -11.59 -7.90 -6.98
N ARG A 110 -11.66 -7.55 -5.69
CA ARG A 110 -12.12 -6.22 -5.27
C ARG A 110 -11.14 -5.14 -5.73
N ALA A 111 -9.84 -5.34 -5.61
CA ALA A 111 -8.82 -4.40 -6.08
C ALA A 111 -8.85 -4.19 -7.60
N LEU A 112 -9.21 -5.21 -8.37
CA LEU A 112 -9.32 -5.17 -9.84
C LEU A 112 -10.70 -4.74 -10.35
N TYR A 113 -11.64 -4.38 -9.47
CA TYR A 113 -12.97 -3.92 -9.89
C TYR A 113 -12.86 -2.73 -10.86
N LYS A 114 -13.55 -2.80 -12.00
CA LYS A 114 -13.44 -1.82 -13.11
C LYS A 114 -13.70 -0.36 -12.72
N GLY A 115 -14.46 -0.12 -11.65
CA GLY A 115 -14.72 1.23 -11.11
C GLY A 115 -13.75 1.70 -10.04
N ASP A 116 -12.69 0.94 -9.75
CA ASP A 116 -11.69 1.29 -8.73
C ASP A 116 -10.41 1.89 -9.33
N THR A 117 -9.55 2.35 -8.44
CA THR A 117 -8.32 3.10 -8.65
C THR A 117 -7.20 2.34 -9.37
N MET A 118 -7.25 1.01 -9.47
CA MET A 118 -6.28 0.23 -10.26
C MET A 118 -6.30 0.64 -11.73
N TRP A 119 -7.48 1.01 -12.23
CA TRP A 119 -7.71 1.37 -13.64
C TRP A 119 -7.22 2.76 -14.00
N ASN A 120 -6.67 3.52 -13.04
CA ASN A 120 -5.97 4.78 -13.27
C ASN A 120 -4.52 4.57 -13.73
N LEU A 121 -3.99 3.33 -13.64
CA LEU A 121 -2.66 3.03 -14.14
C LEU A 121 -2.59 3.16 -15.68
N PRO A 122 -1.44 3.58 -16.24
CA PRO A 122 -1.27 3.66 -17.69
C PRO A 122 -1.09 2.29 -18.37
N TYR A 123 -1.26 1.21 -17.61
CA TYR A 123 -1.19 -0.19 -18.06
C TYR A 123 -2.25 -1.03 -17.34
N VAL A 124 -2.62 -2.15 -17.94
CA VAL A 124 -3.58 -3.09 -17.36
C VAL A 124 -2.85 -4.06 -16.43
N VAL A 125 -3.43 -4.29 -15.25
CA VAL A 125 -2.95 -5.29 -14.30
C VAL A 125 -3.92 -6.46 -14.29
N THR A 126 -3.39 -7.66 -14.53
CA THR A 126 -4.16 -8.92 -14.46
C THR A 126 -4.22 -9.46 -13.02
N TYR A 127 -5.11 -10.43 -12.81
CA TYR A 127 -5.23 -11.15 -11.54
C TYR A 127 -3.89 -11.76 -11.09
N ASP A 128 -3.24 -12.50 -11.99
CA ASP A 128 -1.99 -13.19 -11.70
C ASP A 128 -0.84 -12.21 -11.46
N GLU A 129 -0.75 -11.12 -12.23
CA GLU A 129 0.26 -10.08 -11.99
C GLU A 129 0.09 -9.41 -10.62
N LEU A 130 -1.14 -9.10 -10.21
CA LEU A 130 -1.40 -8.52 -8.89
C LEU A 130 -1.06 -9.53 -7.79
N LYS A 131 -1.47 -10.79 -7.95
CA LYS A 131 -1.17 -11.87 -7.01
C LYS A 131 0.34 -12.06 -6.81
N ASP A 132 1.08 -12.16 -7.91
CA ASP A 132 2.53 -12.31 -7.89
C ASP A 132 3.22 -11.09 -7.28
N ALA A 133 2.74 -9.88 -7.57
CA ALA A 133 3.25 -8.66 -6.97
C ALA A 133 3.02 -8.59 -5.46
N ILE A 134 1.83 -8.98 -4.97
CA ILE A 134 1.52 -9.08 -3.54
C ILE A 134 2.47 -10.08 -2.85
N LYS A 135 2.63 -11.26 -3.43
CA LYS A 135 3.51 -12.29 -2.90
C LYS A 135 4.96 -11.81 -2.83
N LYS A 136 5.48 -11.23 -3.91
CA LYS A 136 6.84 -10.68 -3.96
C LYS A 136 7.03 -9.54 -2.97
N ALA A 137 6.04 -8.66 -2.81
CA ALA A 137 6.08 -7.60 -1.79
C ALA A 137 6.22 -8.19 -0.39
N ASN A 138 5.39 -9.19 -0.06
CA ASN A 138 5.43 -9.85 1.24
C ASN A 138 6.77 -10.55 1.50
N GLU A 139 7.36 -11.20 0.49
CA GLU A 139 8.68 -11.82 0.61
C GLU A 139 9.80 -10.79 0.88
N LEU A 140 9.76 -9.63 0.22
CA LEU A 140 10.75 -8.57 0.40
C LEU A 140 10.63 -7.89 1.77
N THR A 141 9.43 -7.75 2.30
CA THR A 141 9.18 -7.07 3.58
C THR A 141 9.46 -7.98 4.77
N THR A 142 9.08 -9.26 4.66
CA THR A 142 9.29 -10.30 5.69
C THR A 142 10.75 -10.73 5.83
N LYS A 143 11.60 -10.56 4.80
CA LYS A 143 13.05 -10.77 4.92
C LYS A 143 13.63 -9.81 5.98
N ARG A 144 13.76 -10.33 7.21
CA ARG A 144 14.54 -9.71 8.28
C ARG A 144 16.00 -9.75 7.86
N LYS A 145 16.70 -8.62 7.98
CA LYS A 145 18.15 -8.66 8.09
C LYS A 145 18.47 -9.46 9.35
N GLY A 146 19.23 -10.54 9.20
CA GLY A 146 20.11 -10.99 10.27
C GLY A 146 21.20 -9.95 10.52
#